data_AF-A0A371QHD6-F1
#
_entry.id   AF-A0A371QHD6-F1
#
_cell.length_a   1.000
_cell.length_b   1.000
_cell.length_c   1.000
_cell.angle_alpha   90.00
_cell.angle_beta   90.00
_cell.angle_gamma   90.00
#
_symmetry.space_group_name_H-M   'P 1'
#
loop_
_entity.id
_entity.type
_entity.pdbx_description
1 polymer ?
#
loop_
_entity_poly.entity_id
_entity_poly.type
_entity_poly.pdbx_seq_one_letter_code
_entity_poly.pdbx_strand_id
1 'polypeptide(L)'
;MTNKTLEQILTVLKYSKYNYNSGMSLTSSYQDAISRVANEYGVTYQTIGDGCRRRLKLDSIGEFSELVRKWLNGDSSPLMSVLKSQTTSRLHKKVEDFFGETEVSRNDESAIEEKSQKEEKRIEFSFLMKETDQRYLKALSQIEGVDEKELINVIVSDGIKDRMKKTVLNLK
;
A
#
# COMPACT_ATOMS: atom_id res chain seq x y z
N MET A 1 -15.42 -19.93 3.50
CA MET A 1 -14.99 -18.82 4.38
C MET A 1 -16.13 -17.82 4.60
N THR A 2 -16.21 -17.13 5.75
CA THR A 2 -17.24 -16.10 6.01
C THR A 2 -16.81 -14.72 5.49
N ASN A 3 -17.76 -13.77 5.32
CA ASN A 3 -17.43 -12.39 4.90
C ASN A 3 -16.46 -11.70 5.89
N LYS A 4 -16.71 -11.83 7.20
CA LYS A 4 -15.85 -11.23 8.24
C LYS A 4 -14.41 -11.75 8.15
N THR A 5 -14.22 -13.05 7.89
CA THR A 5 -12.88 -13.59 7.67
C THR A 5 -12.25 -13.05 6.41
N LEU A 6 -13.01 -13.00 5.31
CA LEU A 6 -12.48 -12.47 4.05
C LEU A 6 -12.01 -11.02 4.25
N GLU A 7 -12.80 -10.19 4.93
CA GLU A 7 -12.42 -8.83 5.29
C GLU A 7 -11.11 -8.78 6.07
N GLN A 8 -10.97 -9.59 7.12
CA GLN A 8 -9.71 -9.67 7.88
C GLN A 8 -8.51 -9.98 6.97
N ILE A 9 -8.64 -10.94 6.05
CA ILE A 9 -7.56 -11.32 5.13
C ILE A 9 -7.26 -10.18 4.15
N LEU A 10 -8.28 -9.56 3.55
CA LEU A 10 -8.09 -8.43 2.64
C LEU A 10 -7.45 -7.23 3.35
N THR A 11 -7.81 -6.96 4.60
CA THR A 11 -7.19 -5.91 5.41
C THR A 11 -5.72 -6.24 5.72
N VAL A 12 -5.39 -7.51 6.04
CA VAL A 12 -3.99 -7.94 6.19
C VAL A 12 -3.22 -7.73 4.88
N LEU A 13 -3.80 -8.07 3.73
CA LEU A 13 -3.17 -7.86 2.43
C LEU A 13 -2.96 -6.37 2.13
N LYS A 14 -3.96 -5.53 2.43
CA LYS A 14 -3.88 -4.07 2.30
C LYS A 14 -2.73 -3.48 3.10
N TYR A 15 -2.64 -3.79 4.39
CA TYR A 15 -1.54 -3.31 5.23
C TYR A 15 -0.20 -3.91 4.82
N SER A 16 -0.16 -5.18 4.42
CA SER A 16 1.07 -5.81 3.93
C SER A 16 1.61 -5.09 2.68
N LYS A 17 0.74 -4.72 1.74
CA LYS A 17 1.11 -3.95 0.55
C LYS A 17 1.59 -2.55 0.91
N TYR A 18 0.86 -1.84 1.77
CA TYR A 18 1.28 -0.52 2.24
C TYR A 18 2.66 -0.55 2.90
N ASN A 19 2.86 -1.51 3.80
CA ASN A 19 4.11 -1.71 4.54
C ASN A 19 5.28 -2.08 3.62
N TYR A 20 5.06 -2.99 2.68
CA TYR A 20 6.07 -3.42 1.72
C TYR A 20 6.46 -2.28 0.78
N ASN A 21 5.48 -1.53 0.28
CA ASN A 21 5.71 -0.34 -0.53
C ASN A 21 6.43 0.78 0.26
N SER A 22 6.37 0.75 1.60
CA SER A 22 7.12 1.64 2.48
C SER A 22 8.57 1.18 2.74
N GLY A 23 9.01 0.10 2.09
CA GLY A 23 10.38 -0.41 2.18
C GLY A 23 10.62 -1.44 3.28
N MET A 24 9.58 -1.90 3.99
CA MET A 24 9.74 -3.01 4.92
C MET A 24 9.92 -4.34 4.17
N SER A 25 10.70 -5.27 4.76
CA SER A 25 10.80 -6.62 4.22
C SER A 25 9.43 -7.28 4.18
N LEU A 26 9.21 -8.21 3.24
CA LEU A 26 7.94 -8.92 3.11
C LEU A 26 7.49 -9.55 4.43
N THR A 27 8.41 -10.20 5.13
CA THR A 27 8.15 -10.82 6.43
C THR A 27 7.70 -9.81 7.48
N SER A 28 8.43 -8.70 7.62
CA SER A 28 8.08 -7.66 8.60
C SER A 28 6.76 -6.97 8.25
N SER A 29 6.55 -6.70 6.97
CA SER A 29 5.32 -6.09 6.45
C SER A 29 4.09 -6.91 6.78
N TYR A 30 4.18 -8.22 6.60
CA TYR A 30 3.12 -9.17 6.92
C TYR A 30 2.90 -9.33 8.43
N GLN A 31 3.98 -9.44 9.22
CA GLN A 31 3.87 -9.57 10.68
C GLN A 31 3.27 -8.31 11.34
N ASP A 32 3.66 -7.12 10.88
CA ASP A 32 3.07 -5.86 11.32
C ASP A 32 1.59 -5.77 10.90
N ALA A 33 1.26 -6.15 9.67
CA ALA A 33 -0.12 -6.18 9.19
C ALA A 33 -1.02 -7.12 10.03
N ILE A 34 -0.56 -8.32 10.37
CA ILE A 34 -1.29 -9.24 11.26
C ILE A 34 -1.52 -8.58 12.63
N SER A 35 -0.48 -7.96 13.19
CA SER A 35 -0.56 -7.32 14.51
C SER A 35 -1.58 -6.18 14.53
N ARG A 36 -1.61 -5.36 13.47
CA ARG A 36 -2.59 -4.27 13.32
C ARG A 36 -4.01 -4.78 13.20
N VAL A 37 -4.26 -5.77 12.33
CA VAL A 37 -5.60 -6.35 12.14
C VAL A 37 -6.06 -7.08 13.40
N ALA A 38 -5.17 -7.75 14.12
CA ALA A 38 -5.49 -8.37 15.40
C ALA A 38 -6.01 -7.34 16.42
N ASN A 39 -5.32 -6.20 16.54
CA ASN A 39 -5.75 -5.10 17.41
C ASN A 39 -7.09 -4.48 16.95
N GLU A 40 -7.24 -4.20 15.65
CA GLU A 40 -8.44 -3.57 15.08
C GLU A 40 -9.69 -4.42 15.27
N TYR A 41 -9.57 -5.74 15.11
CA TYR A 41 -10.70 -6.67 15.25
C TYR A 41 -10.85 -7.25 16.67
N GLY A 42 -9.99 -6.84 17.62
CA GLY A 42 -10.02 -7.33 19.00
C GLY A 42 -9.79 -8.84 19.13
N VAL A 43 -8.93 -9.41 18.29
CA VAL A 43 -8.61 -10.85 18.28
C VAL A 43 -7.11 -11.08 18.45
N THR A 44 -6.71 -12.31 18.73
CA THR A 44 -5.28 -12.63 18.90
C THR A 44 -4.54 -12.62 17.56
N TYR A 45 -3.25 -12.30 17.60
CA TYR A 45 -2.32 -12.43 16.47
C TYR A 45 -2.42 -13.82 15.82
N GLN A 46 -2.46 -14.88 16.64
CA GLN A 46 -2.58 -16.26 16.20
C GLN A 46 -3.88 -16.50 15.44
N THR A 47 -4.99 -15.89 15.85
CA THR A 47 -6.29 -16.02 15.15
C THR A 47 -6.26 -15.44 13.74
N ILE A 48 -5.57 -14.31 13.53
CA ILE A 48 -5.41 -13.70 12.21
C ILE A 48 -4.39 -14.50 11.37
N GLY A 49 -3.22 -14.84 11.94
CA GLY A 49 -2.19 -15.62 11.26
C GLY A 49 -2.67 -17.02 10.83
N ASP A 50 -3.34 -17.75 11.72
CA ASP A 50 -3.99 -19.03 11.38
C ASP A 50 -5.16 -18.82 10.41
N GLY A 51 -5.83 -17.66 10.49
CA GLY A 51 -6.89 -17.26 9.57
C GLY A 51 -6.39 -17.20 8.13
N CYS A 52 -5.25 -16.54 7.89
CA CYS A 52 -4.64 -16.44 6.57
C CYS A 52 -4.17 -17.81 6.04
N ARG A 53 -3.67 -18.71 6.90
CA ARG A 53 -3.18 -20.04 6.46
C ARG A 53 -4.30 -21.08 6.34
N ARG A 54 -4.96 -21.41 7.45
CA ARG A 54 -5.92 -22.54 7.53
C ARG A 54 -7.18 -22.29 6.70
N ARG A 55 -7.65 -21.04 6.63
CA ARG A 55 -8.89 -20.72 5.91
C ARG A 55 -8.67 -20.57 4.41
N LEU A 56 -7.42 -20.40 3.99
CA LEU A 56 -7.02 -20.47 2.58
C LEU A 56 -6.57 -21.89 2.15
N LYS A 57 -6.60 -22.87 3.07
CA LYS A 57 -6.15 -24.26 2.85
C LYS A 57 -4.72 -24.34 2.28
N LEU A 58 -3.83 -23.50 2.81
CA LEU A 58 -2.42 -23.52 2.43
C LEU A 58 -1.68 -24.51 3.32
N ASP A 59 -0.82 -25.32 2.71
CA ASP A 59 -0.09 -26.41 3.39
C ASP A 59 1.05 -25.86 4.26
N SER A 60 1.53 -24.65 3.94
CA SER A 60 2.59 -24.00 4.71
C SER A 60 2.42 -22.48 4.83
N ILE A 61 3.10 -21.89 5.83
CA ILE A 61 3.23 -20.43 5.98
C ILE A 61 4.02 -19.82 4.80
N GLY A 62 4.91 -20.61 4.19
CA GLY A 62 5.71 -20.21 3.03
C GLY A 62 4.84 -19.98 1.79
N GLU A 63 3.80 -20.80 1.58
CA GLU A 63 2.90 -20.66 0.43
C GLU A 63 2.15 -19.34 0.44
N PHE A 64 1.60 -18.93 1.59
CA PHE A 64 0.93 -17.64 1.69
C PHE A 64 1.90 -16.50 1.40
N SER A 65 3.09 -16.56 1.97
CA SER A 65 4.14 -15.56 1.75
C SER A 65 4.55 -15.47 0.28
N GLU A 66 4.61 -16.59 -0.43
CA GLU A 66 4.91 -16.63 -1.86
C GLU A 66 3.78 -16.04 -2.71
N LEU A 67 2.51 -16.32 -2.40
CA LEU A 67 1.37 -15.72 -3.09
C LEU A 67 1.34 -14.21 -2.92
N VAL A 68 1.59 -13.73 -1.69
CA VAL A 68 1.68 -12.29 -1.41
C VAL A 68 2.86 -11.67 -2.15
N ARG A 69 4.02 -12.33 -2.19
CA ARG A 69 5.19 -11.88 -2.97
C ARG A 69 4.87 -11.76 -4.46
N LYS A 70 4.23 -12.75 -5.07
CA LYS A 70 3.84 -12.72 -6.50
C LYS A 70 2.90 -11.56 -6.78
N TRP A 71 1.90 -11.36 -5.91
CA TRP A 71 0.98 -10.24 -6.01
C TRP A 71 1.67 -8.89 -5.89
N LEU A 72 2.56 -8.71 -4.91
CA LEU A 72 3.32 -7.46 -4.73
C LEU A 72 4.26 -7.19 -5.90
N ASN A 73 4.72 -8.24 -6.60
CA ASN A 73 5.52 -8.13 -7.81
C ASN A 73 4.68 -7.94 -9.09
N GLY A 74 3.35 -7.85 -8.97
CA GLY A 74 2.44 -7.50 -10.07
C GLY A 74 1.65 -8.66 -10.66
N ASP A 75 1.74 -9.88 -10.11
CA ASP A 75 0.89 -11.00 -10.51
C ASP A 75 -0.12 -11.35 -9.41
N SER A 76 -1.33 -10.78 -9.50
CA SER A 76 -2.41 -11.03 -8.56
C SER A 76 -3.14 -12.36 -8.76
N SER A 77 -3.02 -12.96 -9.95
CA SER A 77 -3.84 -14.10 -10.39
C SER A 77 -3.78 -15.29 -9.42
N PRO A 78 -2.60 -15.72 -8.93
CA PRO A 78 -2.51 -16.85 -8.01
C PRO A 78 -3.23 -16.59 -6.67
N LEU A 79 -3.02 -15.41 -6.08
CA LEU A 79 -3.61 -15.06 -4.79
C LEU A 79 -5.13 -14.84 -4.90
N MET A 80 -5.56 -14.17 -5.97
CA MET A 80 -6.98 -13.97 -6.26
C MET A 80 -7.71 -15.31 -6.48
N SER A 81 -7.10 -16.23 -7.23
CA SER A 81 -7.66 -17.58 -7.47
C SER A 81 -7.84 -18.35 -6.16
N VAL A 82 -6.83 -18.34 -5.29
CA VAL A 82 -6.90 -18.98 -3.97
C VAL A 82 -8.04 -18.38 -3.14
N LEU A 83 -8.16 -17.06 -3.09
CA LEU A 83 -9.24 -16.38 -2.35
C LEU A 83 -10.63 -16.73 -2.91
N LYS A 84 -10.81 -16.76 -4.23
CA LYS A 84 -12.07 -17.18 -4.85
C LYS A 84 -12.41 -18.65 -4.57
N SER A 85 -11.42 -19.54 -4.61
CA SER A 85 -11.62 -20.98 -4.35
C SER A 85 -12.10 -21.28 -2.93
N GLN A 86 -11.79 -20.41 -1.96
CA GLN A 86 -12.15 -20.59 -0.55
C GLN A 86 -13.33 -19.71 -0.10
N THR A 87 -13.89 -18.90 -1.00
CA THR A 87 -15.06 -18.05 -0.78
C THR A 87 -16.25 -18.50 -1.60
N THR A 88 -17.45 -18.10 -1.18
CA THR A 88 -18.67 -18.33 -1.96
C THR A 88 -18.76 -17.31 -3.10
N SER A 89 -19.47 -17.67 -4.18
CA SER A 89 -19.61 -16.81 -5.36
C SER A 89 -20.14 -15.41 -5.06
N ARG A 90 -20.93 -15.25 -3.98
CA ARG A 90 -21.43 -13.93 -3.51
C ARG A 90 -20.31 -12.97 -3.07
N LEU A 91 -19.15 -13.50 -2.67
CA LEU A 91 -18.01 -12.72 -2.22
C LEU A 91 -16.93 -12.57 -3.31
N HIS A 92 -17.07 -13.25 -4.45
CA HIS A 92 -16.08 -13.17 -5.54
C HIS A 92 -15.93 -11.76 -6.07
N LYS A 93 -17.05 -11.02 -6.21
CA LYS A 93 -17.01 -9.61 -6.60
C LYS A 93 -16.13 -8.77 -5.67
N LYS A 94 -16.26 -8.95 -4.36
CA LYS A 94 -15.44 -8.23 -3.37
C LYS A 94 -13.95 -8.55 -3.48
N VAL A 95 -13.62 -9.79 -3.83
CA VAL A 95 -12.24 -10.20 -4.11
C VAL A 95 -11.76 -9.52 -5.40
N GLU A 96 -12.56 -9.54 -6.45
CA GLU A 96 -12.26 -8.87 -7.73
C GLU A 96 -12.06 -7.36 -7.55
N ASP A 97 -12.97 -6.68 -6.86
CA ASP A 97 -12.89 -5.25 -6.58
C ASP A 97 -11.58 -4.92 -5.84
N PHE A 98 -11.21 -5.71 -4.83
CA PHE A 98 -9.95 -5.53 -4.11
C PHE A 98 -8.72 -5.61 -5.03
N PHE A 99 -8.67 -6.60 -5.93
CA PHE A 99 -7.54 -6.75 -6.84
C PHE A 99 -7.59 -5.73 -7.99
N GLY A 100 -8.79 -5.39 -8.49
CA GLY A 100 -9.03 -4.40 -9.53
C GLY A 100 -8.62 -3.00 -9.10
N GLU A 101 -9.03 -2.52 -7.93
CA GLU A 101 -8.57 -1.25 -7.37
C GLU A 101 -7.03 -1.20 -7.23
N THR A 102 -6.40 -2.35 -6.98
CA THR A 102 -4.95 -2.44 -6.78
C THR A 102 -4.12 -2.63 -8.05
N GLU A 103 -4.74 -3.03 -9.18
CA GLU A 103 -4.12 -3.15 -10.50
C GLU A 103 -4.38 -1.93 -11.40
N VAL A 104 -5.50 -1.21 -11.19
CA VAL A 104 -5.87 -0.01 -11.96
C VAL A 104 -4.98 1.21 -11.65
N SER A 105 -4.13 1.17 -10.62
CA SER A 105 -3.04 2.16 -10.45
C SER A 105 -1.94 2.07 -11.53
N ARG A 106 -2.12 1.26 -12.58
CA ARG A 106 -1.26 1.27 -13.77
C ARG A 106 -1.92 1.69 -15.07
N ASN A 107 -3.24 1.87 -15.19
CA ASN A 107 -3.86 2.43 -16.41
C ASN A 107 -5.27 2.99 -16.13
N ASP A 108 -5.38 4.30 -16.35
CA ASP A 108 -6.54 5.16 -16.65
C ASP A 108 -7.78 5.27 -15.73
N GLU A 109 -8.02 6.55 -15.41
CA GLU A 109 -9.30 7.29 -15.39
C GLU A 109 -10.56 6.49 -15.78
N SER A 110 -11.57 6.44 -14.90
CA SER A 110 -12.81 7.23 -15.00
C SER A 110 -14.03 6.57 -14.32
N ALA A 111 -14.90 7.47 -13.81
CA ALA A 111 -16.26 7.29 -13.27
C ALA A 111 -16.33 6.76 -11.81
N ILE A 112 -16.92 7.47 -10.84
CA ILE A 112 -18.11 8.34 -10.87
C ILE A 112 -17.98 9.51 -9.86
N GLU A 113 -18.41 10.68 -10.34
CA GLU A 113 -18.80 11.97 -9.73
C GLU A 113 -19.46 11.89 -8.32
N GLU A 114 -19.49 12.88 -7.42
CA GLU A 114 -19.51 14.34 -7.56
C GLU A 114 -19.34 15.00 -6.17
N LYS A 115 -18.44 15.99 -6.03
CA LYS A 115 -18.73 17.32 -5.46
C LYS A 115 -17.50 18.22 -5.50
N SER A 116 -17.58 19.21 -6.40
CA SER A 116 -16.87 20.50 -6.45
C SER A 116 -15.84 20.78 -5.36
N GLN A 117 -14.57 20.67 -5.73
CA GLN A 117 -13.54 21.69 -5.56
C GLN A 117 -12.55 21.51 -6.72
N LYS A 118 -11.98 22.62 -7.21
CA LYS A 118 -11.04 22.63 -8.33
C LYS A 118 -9.73 21.98 -7.87
N GLU A 119 -9.69 20.65 -7.83
CA GLU A 119 -8.53 19.88 -7.41
C GLU A 119 -7.43 20.06 -8.44
N GLU A 120 -6.35 20.74 -8.03
CA GLU A 120 -5.07 20.64 -8.73
C GLU A 120 -4.77 19.15 -8.90
N LYS A 121 -4.49 18.70 -10.14
CA LYS A 121 -4.04 17.34 -10.41
C LYS A 121 -2.76 17.08 -9.62
N ARG A 122 -2.88 16.53 -8.41
CA ARG A 122 -1.77 16.15 -7.56
C ARG A 122 -1.31 14.76 -7.97
N ILE A 123 -0.01 14.62 -8.22
CA ILE A 123 0.64 13.35 -8.50
C ILE A 123 1.40 12.96 -7.24
N GLU A 124 1.11 11.79 -6.69
CA GLU A 124 1.78 11.28 -5.49
C GLU A 124 3.09 10.59 -5.87
N PHE A 125 4.18 10.96 -5.19
CA PHE A 125 5.49 10.35 -5.34
C PHE A 125 5.98 9.87 -3.97
N SER A 126 6.48 8.62 -3.92
CA SER A 126 7.13 8.06 -2.73
C SER A 126 8.61 7.84 -3.02
N PHE A 127 9.47 8.24 -2.09
CA PHE A 127 10.92 8.06 -2.20
C PHE A 127 11.52 7.73 -0.83
N LEU A 128 12.67 7.05 -0.85
CA LEU A 128 13.46 6.78 0.34
C LEU A 128 14.51 7.87 0.49
N MET A 129 14.73 8.32 1.73
CA MET A 129 15.86 9.18 2.07
C MET A 129 16.75 8.48 3.09
N LYS A 130 18.02 8.89 3.17
CA LYS A 130 18.92 8.37 4.21
C LYS A 130 18.42 8.82 5.57
N GLU A 131 18.66 8.01 6.60
CA GLU A 131 18.29 8.36 7.97
C GLU A 131 18.92 9.69 8.41
N THR A 132 20.14 9.97 7.96
CA THR A 132 20.81 11.27 8.19
C THR A 132 19.99 12.43 7.65
N ASP A 133 19.44 12.30 6.45
CA ASP A 133 18.69 13.35 5.75
C ASP A 133 17.32 13.54 6.41
N GLN A 134 16.71 12.45 6.88
CA GLN A 134 15.46 12.48 7.65
C GLN A 134 15.62 13.22 8.98
N ARG A 135 16.76 13.03 9.67
CA ARG A 135 17.06 13.79 10.90
C ARG A 135 17.24 15.28 10.61
N TYR A 136 17.89 15.65 9.50
CA TYR A 136 18.03 17.06 9.11
C TYR A 136 16.68 17.68 8.73
N LEU A 137 15.85 16.97 7.97
CA LEU A 137 14.50 17.42 7.62
C LEU A 137 13.66 17.69 8.89
N LYS A 138 13.70 16.78 9.85
CA LYS A 138 12.99 16.93 11.13
C LYS A 138 13.48 18.10 11.96
N ALA A 139 14.78 18.38 11.94
CA ALA A 139 15.32 19.56 12.61
C ALA A 139 14.87 20.86 11.91
N LEU A 140 14.91 20.89 10.57
CA LEU A 140 14.48 22.03 9.77
C LEU A 140 12.99 22.33 9.93
N SER A 141 12.14 21.30 9.94
CA SER A 141 10.70 21.46 10.14
C SER A 141 10.38 22.10 11.50
N GLN A 142 11.13 21.73 12.56
CA GLN A 142 11.01 22.34 13.87
C GLN A 142 11.49 23.80 13.92
N ILE A 143 12.58 24.12 13.22
CA ILE A 143 13.12 25.49 13.16
C ILE A 143 12.17 26.42 12.42
N GLU A 144 11.61 25.96 11.31
CA GLU A 144 10.72 26.75 10.46
C GLU A 144 9.26 26.75 10.95
N GLY A 145 8.91 25.84 11.86
CA GLY A 145 7.55 25.71 12.41
C GLY A 145 6.54 25.16 11.40
N VAL A 146 7.00 24.36 10.44
CA VAL A 146 6.21 23.81 9.33
C VAL A 146 6.17 22.28 9.44
N ASP A 147 5.10 21.63 8.96
CA ASP A 147 5.03 20.16 8.94
C ASP A 147 6.09 19.56 7.98
N GLU A 148 6.62 18.38 8.32
CA GLU A 148 7.63 17.68 7.52
C GLU A 148 7.13 17.41 6.09
N LYS A 149 5.84 17.09 5.92
CA LYS A 149 5.26 16.83 4.58
C LYS A 149 5.15 18.11 3.74
N GLU A 150 4.75 19.21 4.38
CA GLU A 150 4.65 20.51 3.72
C GLU A 150 6.03 21.01 3.30
N LEU A 151 7.03 20.84 4.17
CA LEU A 151 8.42 21.19 3.87
C LEU A 151 8.99 20.36 2.72
N ILE A 152 8.71 19.04 2.67
CA ILE A 152 9.08 18.19 1.52
C ILE A 152 8.45 18.72 0.24
N ASN A 153 7.16 19.08 0.26
CA ASN A 153 6.47 19.58 -0.93
C ASN A 153 7.13 20.85 -1.49
N VAL A 154 7.54 21.77 -0.60
CA VAL A 154 8.24 23.01 -0.98
C VAL A 154 9.61 22.67 -1.59
N ILE A 155 10.43 21.88 -0.89
CA ILE A 155 11.78 21.51 -1.34
C ILE A 155 11.73 20.82 -2.72
N VAL A 156 10.82 19.86 -2.89
CA VAL A 156 10.68 19.12 -4.16
C VAL A 156 10.22 20.06 -5.28
N SER A 157 9.22 20.89 -5.02
CA SER A 157 8.70 21.85 -6.01
C SER A 157 9.77 22.83 -6.47
N ASP A 158 10.55 23.36 -5.54
CA ASP A 158 11.63 24.30 -5.85
C ASP A 158 12.79 23.62 -6.56
N GLY A 159 13.17 22.42 -6.14
CA GLY A 159 14.20 21.60 -6.79
C GLY A 159 13.84 21.25 -8.24
N ILE A 160 12.58 20.92 -8.53
CA ILE A 160 12.10 20.66 -9.89
C ILE A 160 12.18 21.93 -10.74
N LYS A 161 11.68 23.07 -10.23
CA LYS A 161 11.72 24.36 -10.95
C LYS A 161 13.14 24.79 -11.26
N ASP A 162 14.05 24.68 -10.29
CA ASP A 162 15.46 25.04 -10.47
C ASP A 162 16.14 24.14 -11.53
N ARG A 163 15.90 22.83 -11.47
CA ARG A 163 16.45 21.88 -12.44
C ARG A 163 15.92 22.14 -13.85
N MET A 164 14.63 22.41 -13.99
CA MET A 164 14.02 22.77 -15.28
C MET A 164 14.63 24.06 -15.86
N LYS A 165 14.80 25.11 -15.03
CA LYS A 165 15.46 26.35 -15.47
C LYS A 165 16.88 26.10 -15.98
N LYS A 166 17.68 25.33 -15.24
CA LYS A 166 19.05 24.99 -15.64
C LYS A 166 19.10 24.21 -16.95
N THR A 167 18.22 23.23 -17.13
CA THR A 167 18.15 22.45 -18.37
C THR A 167 17.74 23.31 -19.57
N VAL A 168 16.76 24.21 -19.41
CA VAL A 168 16.32 25.11 -20.49
C VAL A 168 17.40 26.12 -20.87
N LEU A 169 18.17 26.62 -19.89
CA LEU A 169 19.28 27.56 -20.14
C LEU A 169 20.46 26.90 -20.86
N ASN A 170 20.71 25.61 -20.64
CA ASN A 170 21.78 24.85 -21.29
C ASN A 170 21.42 24.32 -22.70
N LEU A 171 20.18 24.54 -23.16
CA LEU A 171 19.70 24.16 -24.50
C LEU A 171 19.76 25.34 -25.51
N LYS A 172 20.33 26.47 -25.12
CA LYS A 172 20.62 27.63 -25.97
C LYS A 172 22.12 27.77 -26.17
#